data_AF-A0A2D0L9B6-F1
#
_entry.id   AF-A0A2D0L9B6-F1
#
_cell.length_a   1.000
_cell.length_b   1.000
_cell.length_c   1.000
_cell.angle_alpha   90.00
_cell.angle_beta   90.00
_cell.angle_gamma   90.00
#
_symmetry.space_group_name_H-M   'P 1'
#
loop_
_entity.id
_entity.type
_entity.pdbx_description
1 polymer ?
#
loop_
_entity_poly.entity_id
_entity_poly.type
_entity_poly.pdbx_seq_one_letter_code
_entity_poly.pdbx_strand_id
1 'polypeptide(L)'
;MINNNDVMTDRELLDAAIELAGKFYQMMGYQHRKGFKYWESYNPQEQLVFEMAIQAFHDLRGIDIHNAIDNLEDEIQPHINLFPLAIEKKLSNKGNSSV
;
A
#
# COMPACT_ATOMS: atom_id res chain seq x y z
N MET A 1 -9.07 -11.71 -19.06
CA MET A 1 -10.19 -10.83 -19.45
C MET A 1 -10.47 -9.93 -18.26
N ILE A 2 -10.13 -8.64 -18.33
CA ILE A 2 -10.46 -7.68 -17.28
C ILE A 2 -11.89 -7.21 -17.57
N ASN A 3 -12.83 -7.44 -16.65
CA ASN A 3 -14.20 -6.98 -16.78
C ASN A 3 -14.24 -5.46 -16.61
N ASN A 4 -14.38 -4.72 -17.72
CA ASN A 4 -14.47 -3.26 -17.79
C ASN A 4 -15.82 -2.69 -17.27
N ASN A 5 -16.41 -3.26 -16.21
CA ASN A 5 -17.81 -3.00 -15.85
C ASN A 5 -18.03 -2.30 -14.50
N ASP A 6 -17.04 -1.61 -13.93
CA ASP A 6 -17.24 -0.85 -12.69
C ASP A 6 -16.76 0.61 -12.83
N VAL A 7 -17.19 1.26 -13.91
CA VAL A 7 -16.99 2.71 -14.08
C VAL A 7 -18.03 3.42 -13.21
N MET A 8 -17.62 3.82 -12.00
CA MET A 8 -18.43 4.71 -11.16
C MET A 8 -18.92 5.91 -11.97
N THR A 9 -20.20 6.26 -11.80
CA THR A 9 -20.74 7.51 -12.32
C THR A 9 -20.06 8.72 -11.68
N ASP A 10 -20.12 9.89 -12.31
CA ASP A 10 -19.54 11.13 -11.78
C ASP A 10 -20.08 11.46 -10.37
N ARG A 11 -21.36 11.12 -10.10
CA ARG A 11 -21.96 11.32 -8.78
C ARG A 11 -21.34 10.41 -7.74
N GLU A 12 -21.18 9.13 -8.05
CA GLU A 12 -20.57 8.15 -7.15
C GLU A 12 -19.10 8.46 -6.89
N LEU A 13 -18.38 8.92 -7.92
CA LEU A 13 -17.02 9.43 -7.82
C LEU A 13 -16.91 10.61 -6.86
N LEU A 14 -17.79 11.61 -7.04
CA LEU A 14 -17.82 12.79 -6.19
C LEU A 14 -18.19 12.44 -4.75
N ASP A 15 -19.19 11.57 -4.55
CA ASP A 15 -19.59 11.11 -3.23
C ASP A 15 -18.45 10.36 -2.53
N ALA A 16 -17.73 9.50 -3.25
CA ALA A 16 -16.58 8.78 -2.70
C ALA A 16 -15.42 9.74 -2.33
N ALA A 17 -15.18 10.79 -3.12
CA ALA A 17 -14.19 11.82 -2.81
C ALA A 17 -14.57 12.63 -1.56
N ILE A 18 -15.85 13.01 -1.41
CA ILE A 18 -16.35 13.72 -0.22
C ILE A 18 -16.17 12.87 1.04
N GLU A 19 -16.51 11.58 0.96
CA GLU A 19 -16.34 10.66 2.08
C GLU A 19 -14.86 10.46 2.46
N LEU A 20 -13.96 10.36 1.47
CA LEU A 20 -12.51 10.27 1.72
C LEU A 20 -11.96 11.56 2.37
N ALA A 21 -12.34 12.73 1.87
CA ALA A 21 -11.99 14.01 2.48
C ALA A 21 -12.52 14.12 3.92
N GLY A 22 -13.72 13.60 4.17
CA GLY A 22 -14.32 13.47 5.50
C GLY A 22 -13.45 12.67 6.46
N LYS A 23 -12.90 11.54 6.02
CA LYS A 23 -11.99 10.72 6.82
C LYS A 23 -10.69 11.46 7.13
N PHE A 24 -10.08 12.13 6.16
CA PHE A 24 -8.88 12.93 6.41
C PHE A 24 -9.14 14.05 7.42
N TYR A 25 -10.28 14.72 7.31
CA TYR A 25 -10.68 15.77 8.25
C TYR A 25 -10.89 15.21 9.67
N GLN A 26 -11.46 14.01 9.80
CA GLN A 26 -11.59 13.29 11.07
C GLN A 26 -10.25 12.86 11.67
N MET A 27 -9.31 12.39 10.84
CA MET A 27 -7.96 12.04 11.29
C MET A 27 -7.22 13.24 11.88
N MET A 28 -7.55 14.46 11.45
CA MET A 28 -7.03 15.71 12.00
C MET A 28 -7.75 16.16 13.29
N GLY A 29 -8.75 15.40 13.76
CA GLY A 29 -9.51 15.70 14.98
C GLY A 29 -10.80 16.51 14.78
N TYR A 30 -11.22 16.75 13.53
CA TYR A 30 -12.43 17.50 13.22
C TYR A 30 -13.65 16.59 12.99
N GLN A 31 -14.84 17.18 12.96
CA GLN A 31 -16.08 16.45 12.66
C GLN A 31 -16.47 16.65 11.19
N HIS A 32 -16.53 15.54 10.44
CA HIS A 32 -17.10 15.53 9.09
C HIS A 32 -18.63 15.68 9.13
N ARG A 33 -19.18 16.46 8.19
CA ARG A 33 -20.62 16.64 7.99
C ARG A 33 -21.02 15.96 6.67
N LYS A 34 -21.98 15.04 6.73
CA LYS A 34 -22.47 14.33 5.53
C LYS A 34 -22.99 15.32 4.49
N GLY A 35 -22.57 15.15 3.24
CA GLY A 35 -22.96 16.03 2.13
C GLY A 35 -22.30 17.42 2.15
N PHE A 36 -21.31 17.64 3.02
CA PHE A 36 -20.56 18.89 3.04
C PHE A 36 -19.70 19.03 1.78
N LYS A 37 -19.87 20.18 1.13
CA LYS A 37 -19.15 20.52 -0.09
C LYS A 37 -17.85 21.23 0.25
N TYR A 38 -16.79 20.44 0.44
CA TYR A 38 -15.49 20.96 0.84
C TYR A 38 -14.93 22.03 -0.12
N TRP A 39 -15.18 21.92 -1.43
CA TRP A 39 -14.75 22.90 -2.44
C TRP A 39 -15.49 24.25 -2.36
N GLU A 40 -16.63 24.33 -1.68
CA GLU A 40 -17.36 25.57 -1.43
C GLU A 40 -17.01 26.19 -0.07
N SER A 41 -16.15 25.53 0.73
CA SER A 41 -15.76 26.06 2.03
C SER A 41 -14.90 27.31 1.90
N TYR A 42 -15.04 28.24 2.84
CA TYR A 42 -14.12 29.37 3.02
C TYR A 42 -12.89 29.00 3.87
N ASN A 43 -12.89 27.83 4.52
CA ASN A 43 -11.78 27.37 5.34
C ASN A 43 -10.72 26.70 4.45
N PRO A 44 -9.48 27.24 4.37
CA PRO A 44 -8.42 26.66 3.54
C PRO A 44 -8.09 25.20 3.89
N GLN A 45 -8.24 24.81 5.16
CA GLN A 45 -7.99 23.43 5.58
C GLN A 45 -9.05 22.46 5.04
N GLU A 46 -10.31 22.89 4.99
CA GLU A 46 -11.41 22.11 4.43
C GLU A 46 -11.24 21.94 2.91
N GLN A 47 -10.79 22.99 2.22
CA GLN A 47 -10.43 22.87 0.81
C GLN A 47 -9.26 21.88 0.61
N LEU A 48 -8.20 22.01 1.43
CA LEU A 48 -7.02 21.16 1.33
C LEU A 48 -7.33 19.67 1.52
N VAL A 49 -8.19 19.29 2.48
CA VAL A 49 -8.55 17.87 2.67
C VAL A 49 -9.30 17.29 1.47
N PHE A 50 -10.03 18.13 0.72
CA PHE A 50 -10.67 17.70 -0.50
C PHE A 50 -9.69 17.56 -1.66
N GLU A 51 -8.74 18.47 -1.79
CA GLU A 51 -7.63 18.34 -2.75
C GLU A 51 -6.81 17.07 -2.49
N MET A 52 -6.55 16.71 -1.23
CA MET A 52 -5.89 15.44 -0.90
C MET A 52 -6.70 14.22 -1.35
N ALA A 53 -8.04 14.26 -1.23
CA ALA A 53 -8.89 13.18 -1.70
C ALA A 53 -8.85 13.07 -3.24
N ILE A 54 -8.92 14.20 -3.96
CA ILE A 54 -8.78 14.24 -5.42
C ILE A 54 -7.44 13.63 -5.84
N GLN A 55 -6.34 14.05 -5.19
CA GLN A 55 -5.01 13.54 -5.46
C GLN A 55 -4.92 12.03 -5.21
N ALA A 56 -5.47 11.53 -4.11
CA ALA A 56 -5.51 10.10 -3.82
C ALA A 56 -6.31 9.30 -4.86
N PHE A 57 -7.44 9.81 -5.33
CA PHE A 57 -8.23 9.17 -6.40
C PHE A 57 -7.48 9.14 -7.72
N HIS A 58 -6.77 10.22 -8.07
CA HIS A 58 -5.93 10.29 -9.25
C HIS A 58 -4.79 9.25 -9.19
N ASP A 59 -4.11 9.19 -8.05
CA ASP A 59 -2.93 8.34 -7.90
C ASP A 59 -3.29 6.85 -7.80
N LEU A 60 -4.41 6.50 -7.14
CA LEU A 60 -4.81 5.10 -6.90
C LEU A 60 -5.62 4.48 -8.04
N ARG A 61 -6.31 5.26 -8.87
CA ARG A 61 -7.09 4.71 -10.00
C ARG A 61 -6.25 4.21 -11.18
N GLY A 62 -4.93 4.12 -11.00
CA GLY A 62 -4.08 3.33 -11.88
C GLY A 62 -2.87 2.68 -11.21
N ILE A 63 -2.74 2.72 -9.88
CA ILE A 63 -1.54 2.23 -9.19
C ILE A 63 -1.93 1.48 -7.92
N ASP A 64 -1.32 0.31 -7.76
CA ASP A 64 -1.39 -0.50 -6.55
C ASP A 64 -0.10 -0.33 -5.73
N ILE A 65 -0.21 0.40 -4.62
CA ILE A 65 0.90 0.69 -3.72
C ILE A 65 1.40 -0.59 -3.01
N HIS A 66 0.53 -1.55 -2.72
CA HIS A 66 0.91 -2.77 -2.02
C HIS A 66 1.58 -3.77 -2.95
N ASN A 67 1.11 -3.87 -4.19
CA ASN A 67 1.82 -4.62 -5.23
C ASN A 67 3.17 -3.96 -5.58
N ALA A 68 3.29 -2.64 -5.52
CA ALA A 68 4.59 -1.97 -5.61
C ALA A 68 5.50 -2.27 -4.40
N ILE A 69 4.93 -2.39 -3.20
CA ILE A 69 5.67 -2.77 -1.98
C ILE A 69 6.15 -4.22 -2.06
N ASP A 70 5.28 -5.17 -2.38
CA ASP A 70 5.61 -6.60 -2.43
C ASP A 70 6.65 -6.92 -3.52
N ASN A 71 6.60 -6.26 -4.69
CA ASN A 71 7.63 -6.39 -5.73
C ASN A 71 9.00 -5.83 -5.31
N LEU A 72 9.04 -4.81 -4.45
CA LEU A 72 10.28 -4.25 -3.89
C LEU A 72 10.90 -5.15 -2.81
N GLU A 73 10.07 -5.78 -1.99
CA GLU A 73 10.53 -6.68 -0.94
C GLU A 73 11.12 -7.99 -1.51
N ASP A 74 10.65 -8.46 -2.67
CA ASP A 74 11.15 -9.64 -3.37
C ASP A 74 12.50 -9.41 -4.13
N GLU A 75 12.77 -8.22 -4.67
CA GLU A 75 14.04 -7.90 -5.37
C GLU A 75 15.25 -7.80 -4.44
N ILE A 76 15.05 -7.40 -3.18
CA ILE A 76 16.11 -7.22 -2.18
C ILE A 76 16.56 -8.56 -1.58
N GLN A 77 15.87 -9.67 -1.89
CA GLN A 77 16.29 -11.02 -1.53
C GLN A 77 16.92 -11.79 -2.71
N PRO A 78 18.18 -11.51 -3.11
CA PRO A 78 18.90 -12.45 -3.95
C PRO A 78 19.18 -13.70 -3.10
N HIS A 79 18.49 -14.79 -3.43
CA HIS A 79 18.78 -16.17 -3.04
C HIS A 79 19.93 -16.34 -2.03
N ILE A 80 19.62 -16.36 -0.73
CA ILE A 80 20.49 -17.01 0.26
C ILE A 80 20.32 -18.52 0.07
N ASN A 81 20.80 -19.02 -1.07
CA ASN A 81 20.95 -20.43 -1.37
C ASN A 81 22.45 -20.71 -1.53
N LEU A 82 23.20 -20.53 -0.43
CA LEU A 82 24.58 -20.98 -0.34
C LEU A 82 24.85 -21.59 1.04
N PHE A 83 24.28 -22.76 1.28
CA PHE A 83 25.09 -23.83 1.85
C PHE A 83 24.74 -25.15 1.16
N PRO A 84 25.68 -25.73 0.39
CA PRO A 84 25.49 -27.09 -0.09
C PRO A 84 25.51 -28.00 1.14
N LEU A 85 24.45 -28.81 1.30
CA LEU A 85 24.41 -29.95 2.22
C LEU A 85 25.35 -31.09 1.76
N ALA A 86 26.53 -30.70 1.27
CA ALA A 86 27.58 -31.53 0.71
C ALA A 86 28.94 -31.04 1.21
N ILE A 87 29.08 -30.83 2.52
CA ILE A 87 30.40 -30.77 3.17
C ILE A 87 30.43 -31.87 4.25
N GLU A 88 31.00 -32.99 3.80
CA GLU A 88 31.91 -33.83 4.55
C GLU A 88 31.38 -34.84 5.58
N LYS A 89 31.01 -35.97 4.98
CA LYS A 89 31.36 -37.35 5.36
C LYS A 89 32.86 -37.59 5.68
N LYS A 90 33.58 -36.64 6.30
CA LYS A 90 35.06 -36.69 6.43
C LYS A 90 35.62 -36.23 7.78
N LEU A 91 34.84 -36.21 8.86
CA LEU A 91 35.38 -35.96 10.22
C LEU A 91 34.71 -36.86 11.28
N SER A 92 34.77 -38.19 11.12
CA SER A 92 34.66 -39.13 12.26
C SER A 92 35.35 -40.47 11.96
N ASN A 93 36.37 -40.45 11.10
CA ASN A 93 37.24 -41.60 10.86
C ASN A 93 38.70 -41.13 10.89
N LYS A 94 39.10 -40.55 12.03
CA LYS A 94 40.51 -40.40 12.44
C LYS A 94 40.56 -39.90 13.88
N GLY A 95 40.70 -40.85 14.80
CA GLY A 95 40.90 -40.61 16.23
C GLY A 95 41.16 -41.91 16.99
N ASN A 96 42.35 -42.50 16.77
CA ASN A 96 43.21 -43.22 17.74
C ASN A 96 42.60 -44.47 18.41
N SER A 97 43.00 -45.73 18.19
CA SER A 97 44.34 -46.36 18.18
C SER A 97 45.29 -45.85 19.27
N SER A 98 45.29 -46.54 20.42
CA SER A 98 46.27 -46.66 21.54
C SER A 98 45.45 -47.21 22.73
N VAL A 99 45.68 -48.34 23.40
CA VAL A 99 46.76 -49.32 23.57
C VAL A 99 46.09 -50.69 23.79
#